data_AF-A0A7K2ZG15-F1
#
_entry.id   AF-A0A7K2ZG15-F1
#
_cell.length_a   1.000
_cell.length_b   1.000
_cell.length_c   1.000
_cell.angle_alpha   90.00
_cell.angle_beta   90.00
_cell.angle_gamma   90.00
#
_symmetry.space_group_name_H-M   'P 1'
#
loop_
_entity.id
_entity.type
_entity.pdbx_description
1 polymer ?
#
loop_
_entity_poly.entity_id
_entity_poly.type
_entity_poly.pdbx_seq_one_letter_code
_entity_poly.pdbx_strand_id
1 'polypeptide(L)'
;AYGPREAQPVTGHLTTAQAAQAAQAMPAAPAAPAAQHPQEVFERAAAHGDDHTIKFADTALDVGDAAALVAAGRAIELNTPAW
;
A
#
# COMPACT_ATOMS: atom_id res chain seq x y z
N ALA A 1 31.15 -18.48 14.68
CA ALA A 1 31.70 -17.60 13.65
C ALA A 1 30.61 -17.33 12.62
N TYR A 2 30.21 -16.07 12.45
CA TYR A 2 29.25 -15.68 11.41
C TYR A 2 30.06 -15.43 10.13
N GLY A 3 29.88 -16.25 9.10
CA GLY A 3 30.53 -16.04 7.80
C GLY A 3 30.01 -14.75 7.14
N PRO A 4 30.77 -14.15 6.20
CA PRO A 4 30.30 -12.97 5.50
C PRO A 4 29.02 -13.32 4.73
N ARG A 5 27.92 -12.61 5.00
CA ARG A 5 26.73 -12.68 4.14
C ARG A 5 27.11 -12.02 2.81
N GLU A 6 27.15 -12.79 1.74
CA GLU A 6 27.15 -12.22 0.39
C GLU A 6 25.88 -11.39 0.23
N ALA A 7 26.04 -10.13 -0.18
CA ALA A 7 24.91 -9.28 -0.54
C ALA A 7 24.23 -9.89 -1.77
N GLN A 8 22.99 -10.36 -1.62
CA GLN A 8 22.22 -10.75 -2.79
C GLN A 8 22.03 -9.51 -3.68
N PRO A 9 22.30 -9.61 -4.98
CA PRO A 9 22.04 -8.50 -5.88
C PRO A 9 20.54 -8.24 -5.93
N VAL A 10 20.10 -7.12 -5.33
CA VAL A 10 18.76 -6.58 -5.52
C VAL A 10 18.68 -5.91 -6.89
N THR A 11 18.79 -6.68 -7.95
CA THR A 11 18.63 -6.15 -9.31
C THR A 11 17.39 -6.74 -9.94
N GLY A 12 16.33 -5.94 -9.93
CA GLY A 12 15.13 -6.21 -10.70
C GLY A 12 14.33 -4.94 -10.89
N HIS A 13 14.84 -3.99 -11.69
CA HIS A 13 13.94 -2.99 -12.26
C HIS A 13 13.03 -3.70 -13.25
N LEU A 14 11.74 -3.81 -12.90
CA LEU A 14 10.74 -4.34 -13.80
C LEU A 14 10.64 -3.40 -14.99
N THR A 15 10.71 -3.97 -16.19
CA THR A 15 10.29 -3.22 -17.38
C THR A 15 8.81 -2.91 -17.30
N THR A 16 8.35 -1.88 -17.99
CA THR A 16 6.93 -1.51 -18.06
C THR A 16 6.05 -2.69 -18.47
N ALA A 17 6.54 -3.57 -19.35
CA ALA A 17 5.83 -4.77 -19.77
C ALA A 17 5.70 -5.80 -18.63
N GLN A 18 6.77 -6.01 -17.86
CA GLN A 18 6.76 -6.91 -16.71
C GLN A 18 5.88 -6.37 -15.58
N ALA A 19 5.91 -5.06 -15.33
CA ALA A 19 5.01 -4.41 -14.38
C ALA A 19 3.53 -4.57 -14.80
N ALA A 20 3.23 -4.39 -16.09
CA ALA A 20 1.87 -4.60 -16.62
C ALA A 20 1.42 -6.07 -16.55
N GLN A 21 2.32 -7.04 -16.73
CA GLN A 21 2.01 -8.46 -16.58
C GLN A 21 1.77 -8.84 -15.11
N ALA A 22 2.56 -8.31 -14.18
CA ALA A 22 2.32 -8.48 -12.75
C ALA A 22 0.97 -7.88 -12.32
N ALA A 23 0.62 -6.70 -12.85
CA ALA A 23 -0.67 -6.07 -12.60
C ALA A 23 -1.86 -6.90 -13.13
N GLN A 24 -1.70 -7.58 -14.26
CA GLN A 24 -2.75 -8.45 -14.83
C GLN A 24 -2.91 -9.80 -14.12
N ALA A 25 -1.88 -10.27 -13.42
CA ALA A 25 -1.94 -11.52 -12.65
C ALA A 25 -2.59 -11.33 -11.27
N MET A 26 -2.79 -10.10 -10.83
CA MET A 26 -3.53 -9.81 -9.61
C MET A 26 -5.05 -9.90 -9.89
N PRO A 27 -5.84 -10.56 -9.03
CA PRO A 27 -7.28 -10.51 -9.15
C PRO A 27 -7.71 -9.04 -9.20
N ALA A 28 -8.50 -8.69 -10.22
CA ALA A 28 -8.98 -7.33 -10.41
C ALA A 28 -9.65 -6.88 -9.10
N ALA A 29 -9.02 -5.94 -8.40
CA ALA A 29 -9.63 -5.32 -7.25
C ALA A 29 -11.00 -4.76 -7.71
N PRO A 30 -12.06 -4.90 -6.89
CA PRO A 30 -13.34 -4.26 -7.19
C PRO A 30 -13.07 -2.81 -7.58
N ALA A 31 -13.77 -2.33 -8.63
CA ALA A 31 -13.58 -0.98 -9.18
C ALA A 31 -13.25 0.00 -8.05
N ALA A 32 -12.07 0.63 -8.17
CA ALA A 32 -11.58 1.51 -7.12
C ALA A 32 -12.71 2.47 -6.72
N PRO A 33 -13.05 2.58 -5.42
CA PRO A 33 -13.98 3.61 -4.99
C PRO A 33 -13.50 4.96 -5.54
N ALA A 34 -14.44 5.85 -5.87
CA ALA A 34 -14.14 7.17 -6.42
C ALA A 34 -12.97 7.82 -5.68
N ALA A 35 -12.14 8.58 -6.42
CA ALA A 35 -10.93 9.22 -5.89
C ALA A 35 -11.18 9.76 -4.48
N GLN A 36 -10.60 9.09 -3.48
CA GLN A 36 -10.78 9.47 -2.09
C GLN A 36 -9.94 10.71 -1.85
N HIS A 37 -10.50 11.71 -1.17
CA HIS A 37 -9.71 12.87 -0.79
C HIS A 37 -8.59 12.39 0.14
N PRO A 38 -7.29 12.64 -0.17
CA PRO A 38 -6.17 12.04 0.56
C PRO A 38 -6.26 12.25 2.09
N GLN A 39 -6.68 13.46 2.49
CA GLN A 39 -6.81 13.81 3.91
C GLN A 39 -7.89 12.99 4.63
N GLU A 40 -9.01 12.71 3.96
CA GLU A 40 -10.12 11.94 4.55
C GLU A 40 -9.71 10.48 4.79
N VAL A 41 -8.83 9.93 3.95
CA VAL A 41 -8.27 8.58 4.14
C VAL A 41 -7.42 8.55 5.41
N PHE A 42 -6.57 9.55 5.61
CA PHE A 42 -5.74 9.65 6.80
C PHE A 42 -6.58 9.86 8.07
N GLU A 43 -7.59 10.73 8.04
CA GLU A 43 -8.52 10.95 9.16
C GLU A 43 -9.27 9.67 9.56
N ARG A 44 -9.73 8.89 8.57
CA ARG A 44 -10.35 7.59 8.82
C ARG A 44 -9.38 6.60 9.44
N ALA A 45 -8.12 6.58 8.99
CA ALA A 45 -7.09 5.72 9.58
C ALA A 45 -6.79 6.11 11.04
N ALA A 46 -6.70 7.42 11.32
CA ALA A 46 -6.50 7.93 12.68
C ALA A 46 -7.67 7.55 13.62
N ALA A 47 -8.92 7.61 13.13
CA ALA A 47 -10.10 7.19 13.88
C ALA A 47 -10.19 5.66 14.08
N HIS A 48 -9.61 4.87 13.17
CA HIS A 48 -9.54 3.41 13.28
C HIS A 48 -8.57 2.97 14.39
N GLY A 49 -7.49 3.72 14.59
CA GLY A 49 -6.58 3.58 15.74
C GLY A 49 -5.56 2.45 15.61
N ASP A 50 -5.64 1.60 14.58
CA ASP A 50 -4.60 0.60 14.30
C ASP A 50 -3.33 1.27 13.76
N ASP A 51 -2.22 1.00 14.44
CA ASP A 51 -0.91 1.59 14.17
C ASP A 51 -0.40 1.31 12.74
N HIS A 52 -0.69 0.13 12.20
CA HIS A 52 -0.27 -0.24 10.83
C HIS A 52 -1.12 0.49 9.79
N THR A 53 -2.42 0.59 10.02
CA THR A 53 -3.36 1.31 9.18
C THR A 53 -3.00 2.80 9.10
N ILE A 54 -2.68 3.43 10.23
CA ILE A 54 -2.26 4.84 10.29
C ILE A 54 -0.97 5.06 9.52
N LYS A 55 0.07 4.27 9.77
CA LYS A 55 1.37 4.40 9.07
C LYS A 55 1.25 4.18 7.56
N PHE A 56 0.39 3.25 7.15
CA PHE A 56 0.17 2.99 5.73
C PHE A 56 -0.59 4.14 5.04
N ALA A 57 -1.60 4.72 5.71
CA ALA A 57 -2.30 5.90 5.21
C ALA A 57 -1.41 7.14 5.14
N ASP A 58 -0.53 7.36 6.13
CA ASP A 58 0.51 8.41 6.13
C ASP A 58 1.42 8.29 4.90
N THR A 59 1.92 7.07 4.65
CA THR A 59 2.75 6.80 3.47
C THR A 59 1.98 7.05 2.17
N ALA A 60 0.71 6.66 2.10
CA ALA A 60 -0.12 6.88 0.91
C ALA A 60 -0.40 8.38 0.67
N LEU A 61 -0.58 9.16 1.74
CA LEU A 61 -0.74 10.61 1.68
C LEU A 61 0.51 11.28 1.09
N ASP A 62 1.69 10.88 1.55
CA ASP A 62 2.98 11.40 1.05
C ASP A 62 3.24 11.02 -0.41
N VAL A 63 2.86 9.80 -0.82
CA VAL A 63 3.02 9.35 -2.22
C VAL A 63 2.06 10.08 -3.17
N GLY A 64 0.84 10.39 -2.72
CA GLY A 64 -0.16 11.13 -3.50
C GLY A 64 -0.74 10.38 -4.71
N ASP A 65 -0.43 9.08 -4.86
CA ASP A 65 -0.91 8.24 -5.95
C ASP A 65 -2.31 7.68 -5.65
N ALA A 66 -3.17 7.64 -6.68
CA ALA A 66 -4.55 7.17 -6.51
C ALA A 66 -4.64 5.69 -6.09
N ALA A 67 -3.74 4.82 -6.58
CA ALA A 67 -3.71 3.43 -6.17
C ALA A 67 -3.22 3.27 -4.73
N ALA A 68 -2.27 4.11 -4.29
CA ALA A 68 -1.83 4.14 -2.90
C ALA A 68 -2.98 4.51 -1.95
N LEU A 69 -3.80 5.52 -2.28
CA LEU A 69 -4.96 5.91 -1.48
C LEU A 69 -6.03 4.81 -1.41
N VAL A 70 -6.30 4.13 -2.53
CA VAL A 70 -7.22 2.98 -2.55
C VAL A 70 -6.68 1.84 -1.68
N ALA A 71 -5.38 1.56 -1.74
CA ALA A 71 -4.76 0.55 -0.90
C ALA A 71 -4.87 0.90 0.60
N ALA A 72 -4.64 2.16 0.98
CA ALA A 72 -4.83 2.62 2.35
C ALA A 72 -6.28 2.47 2.81
N GLY A 73 -7.25 2.83 1.96
CA GLY A 73 -8.67 2.58 2.21
C GLY A 73 -9.00 1.10 2.46
N ARG A 74 -8.36 0.18 1.72
CA ARG A 74 -8.49 -1.26 1.94
C ARG A 74 -7.85 -1.74 3.24
N ALA A 75 -6.71 -1.18 3.64
CA ALA A 75 -6.09 -1.52 4.92
C ALA A 75 -7.02 -1.20 6.10
N ILE A 76 -7.70 -0.04 6.05
CA ILE A 76 -8.73 0.35 7.05
C ILE A 76 -9.86 -0.70 7.13
N GLU A 77 -10.27 -1.27 5.99
CA GLU A 77 -11.33 -2.28 5.94
C GLU A 77 -10.87 -3.67 6.44
N LEU A 78 -9.61 -4.04 6.20
CA LEU A 78 -9.09 -5.38 6.47
C LEU A 78 -8.56 -5.53 7.90
N ASN A 79 -8.06 -4.45 8.51
CA ASN A 79 -7.46 -4.49 9.84
C ASN A 79 -8.52 -4.28 10.93
N THR A 80 -8.31 -4.93 12.08
CA THR A 80 -9.17 -4.74 13.26
C THR A 80 -8.93 -3.38 13.90
N PRO A 81 -9.97 -2.58 14.20
CA PRO A 81 -9.81 -1.32 14.95
C PRO A 81 -9.22 -1.54 16.34
N ALA A 82 -8.55 -0.52 16.89
CA ALA A 82 -7.85 -0.61 18.17
C ALA A 82 -8.73 -0.28 19.40
N TRP A 83 -10.06 -0.33 19.26
CA TRP A 83 -11.04 0.01 20.31
C TRP A 83 -12.09 -1.08 20.51
#